data_AF-A0A846WQQ2-F1
#
_entry.id   AF-A0A846WQQ2-F1
#
_cell.length_a   1.000
_cell.length_b   1.000
_cell.length_c   1.000
_cell.angle_alpha   90.00
_cell.angle_beta   90.00
_cell.angle_gamma   90.00
#
_symmetry.space_group_name_H-M   'P 1'
#
loop_
_entity.id
_entity.type
_entity.pdbx_description
1 polymer ?
#
loop_
_entity_poly.entity_id
_entity_poly.type
_entity_poly.pdbx_seq_one_letter_code
_entity_poly.pdbx_strand_id
1 'polypeptide(L)'
;MGVTATGTLLPITDVIALAAQCQPWLAVFDDHTSLPLYLGRARLASQGQRIALFAKDGGEYCSFPGCTQPAAHVEIHHATKDHAKGGLTNIGDLAPACGKHNRMVGDKPGQFTTGIYGDGPWAGRCWWRKNTPVGAATPNPKRTNALPDVGATYTDALARIRAELHPPPDPLQVDTDTDLAERDDRSLLLPTNRIRRSRVPIGHGYYDLVEILTPDPSPDSPIETQLAHLLGDRGP
;
A
#
# COMPACT_ATOMS: atom_id res chain seq x y z
N MET A 1 11.02 6.81 -6.08
CA MET A 1 11.98 5.72 -5.81
C MET A 1 11.18 4.50 -5.36
N GLY A 2 11.68 3.28 -5.61
CA GLY A 2 11.13 2.05 -5.03
C GLY A 2 11.94 1.58 -3.83
N VAL A 3 11.42 0.61 -3.07
CA VAL A 3 12.09 0.00 -1.92
C VAL A 3 12.09 -1.51 -2.10
N THR A 4 13.25 -2.15 -1.94
CA THR A 4 13.35 -3.61 -1.96
C THR A 4 12.89 -4.21 -0.63
N ALA A 5 12.63 -5.53 -0.60
CA ALA A 5 12.32 -6.24 0.65
C ALA A 5 13.46 -6.19 1.71
N THR A 6 14.69 -5.84 1.29
CA THR A 6 15.84 -5.61 2.18
C THR A 6 15.97 -4.15 2.62
N GLY A 7 15.08 -3.26 2.18
CA GLY A 7 15.08 -1.83 2.51
C GLY A 7 15.98 -0.97 1.61
N THR A 8 16.54 -1.52 0.53
CA THR A 8 17.37 -0.77 -0.41
C THR A 8 16.48 0.14 -1.25
N LEU A 9 16.85 1.42 -1.38
CA LEU A 9 16.17 2.36 -2.26
C LEU A 9 16.65 2.18 -3.70
N LEU A 10 15.70 2.10 -4.62
CA LEU A 10 15.96 2.00 -6.05
C LEU A 10 15.45 3.25 -6.78
N PRO A 11 16.23 3.80 -7.73
CA PRO A 11 15.72 4.73 -8.74
C PRO A 11 14.50 4.15 -9.45
N ILE A 12 13.57 5.02 -9.88
CA ILE A 12 12.36 4.56 -10.60
C ILE A 12 12.73 3.85 -11.90
N THR A 13 13.81 4.26 -12.57
CA THR A 13 14.35 3.58 -13.76
C THR A 13 14.65 2.12 -13.50
N ASP A 14 15.29 1.82 -12.36
CA ASP A 14 15.68 0.47 -11.99
C ASP A 14 14.47 -0.36 -11.56
N VAL A 15 13.49 0.27 -10.91
CA VAL A 15 12.20 -0.38 -10.59
C VAL A 15 11.48 -0.79 -11.86
N ILE A 16 11.40 0.08 -12.87
CA ILE A 16 10.74 -0.21 -14.16
C ILE A 16 11.51 -1.33 -14.88
N ALA A 17 12.83 -1.26 -14.93
CA ALA A 17 13.66 -2.29 -15.57
C ALA A 17 13.50 -3.66 -14.91
N LEU A 18 13.43 -3.71 -13.57
CA LEU A 18 13.18 -4.94 -12.82
C LEU A 18 11.75 -5.45 -13.01
N ALA A 19 10.75 -4.57 -13.02
CA ALA A 19 9.36 -4.94 -13.23
C ALA A 19 9.12 -5.57 -14.60
N ALA A 20 9.81 -5.08 -15.65
CA ALA A 20 9.74 -5.65 -17.00
C ALA A 20 10.22 -7.11 -17.09
N GLN A 21 11.04 -7.56 -16.14
CA GLN A 21 11.59 -8.92 -16.10
C GLN A 21 11.00 -9.75 -14.95
N CYS A 22 10.10 -9.18 -14.14
CA CYS A 22 9.58 -9.87 -12.97
C CYS A 22 8.47 -10.87 -13.36
N GLN A 23 8.35 -11.94 -12.58
CA GLN A 23 7.14 -12.76 -12.60
C GLN A 23 6.12 -12.11 -11.64
N PRO A 24 5.02 -11.51 -12.13
CA PRO A 24 4.03 -10.92 -11.25
C PRO A 24 3.28 -12.01 -10.47
N TRP A 25 3.03 -11.73 -9.20
CA TRP A 25 2.18 -12.54 -8.32
C TRP A 25 1.01 -11.69 -7.84
N LEU A 26 -0.21 -12.21 -7.98
CA LEU A 26 -1.40 -11.61 -7.39
C LEU A 26 -1.52 -12.07 -5.93
N ALA A 27 -1.46 -11.12 -4.99
CA ALA A 27 -1.71 -11.40 -3.57
C ALA A 27 -3.21 -11.21 -3.27
N VAL A 28 -3.89 -12.33 -2.97
CA VAL A 28 -5.30 -12.33 -2.54
C VAL A 28 -5.34 -12.77 -1.08
N PHE A 29 -5.87 -11.94 -0.19
CA PHE A 29 -5.87 -12.18 1.25
C PHE A 29 -7.22 -12.72 1.76
N ASP A 30 -8.31 -12.36 1.08
CA ASP A 30 -9.68 -12.72 1.44
C ASP A 30 -10.29 -13.63 0.37
N ASP A 31 -11.15 -14.57 0.74
CA ASP A 31 -11.86 -15.48 -0.18
C ASP A 31 -11.01 -16.15 -1.29
N HIS A 32 -9.74 -16.40 -1.01
CA HIS A 32 -8.73 -17.00 -1.91
C HIS A 32 -8.90 -18.53 -2.16
N THR A 33 -8.43 -19.03 -3.33
CA THR A 33 -8.74 -20.40 -3.78
C THR A 33 -7.58 -21.29 -4.27
N SER A 34 -6.29 -20.92 -4.20
CA SER A 34 -5.26 -21.80 -4.84
C SER A 34 -3.81 -21.79 -4.34
N LEU A 35 -3.48 -21.13 -3.22
CA LEU A 35 -2.22 -21.36 -2.50
C LEU A 35 -2.57 -21.62 -1.02
N PRO A 36 -1.91 -22.56 -0.31
CA PRO A 36 -2.15 -22.75 1.13
C PRO A 36 -1.69 -21.51 1.92
N LEU A 37 -2.55 -20.50 1.98
CA LEU A 37 -2.38 -19.32 2.84
C LEU A 37 -2.87 -19.61 4.26
N TYR A 38 -3.50 -20.76 4.46
CA TYR A 38 -4.05 -21.25 5.71
C TYR A 38 -3.42 -22.61 5.99
N LEU A 39 -2.45 -22.65 6.89
CA LEU A 39 -1.72 -23.88 7.25
C LEU A 39 -2.18 -24.49 8.57
N GLY A 40 -3.19 -23.90 9.21
CA GLY A 40 -3.69 -24.39 10.49
C GLY A 40 -2.58 -24.44 11.54
N ARG A 41 -2.19 -25.63 11.99
CA ARG A 41 -1.25 -25.81 13.11
C ARG A 41 0.23 -25.93 12.73
N ALA A 42 0.59 -25.80 11.45
CA ALA A 42 2.00 -25.70 11.05
C ALA A 42 2.69 -24.58 11.84
N ARG A 43 3.95 -24.74 12.24
CA ARG A 43 4.64 -23.74 13.08
C ARG A 43 5.20 -22.56 12.29
N LEU A 44 5.69 -22.83 11.08
CA LEU A 44 6.38 -21.85 10.24
C LEU A 44 5.49 -21.45 9.08
N ALA A 45 5.54 -20.17 8.71
CA ALA A 45 4.89 -19.68 7.50
C ALA A 45 5.57 -20.27 6.25
N SER A 46 4.76 -20.64 5.27
CA SER A 46 5.27 -21.06 3.95
C SER A 46 5.93 -19.89 3.22
N GLN A 47 6.69 -20.19 2.16
CA GLN A 47 7.22 -19.17 1.26
C GLN A 47 6.11 -18.27 0.68
N GLY A 48 4.99 -18.88 0.27
CA GLY A 48 3.83 -18.14 -0.24
C GLY A 48 3.23 -17.20 0.81
N GLN A 49 3.10 -17.65 2.06
CA GLN A 49 2.62 -16.78 3.15
C GLN A 49 3.59 -15.65 3.48
N ARG A 50 4.90 -15.87 3.37
CA ARG A 50 5.91 -14.81 3.55
C ARG A 50 5.81 -13.75 2.46
N ILE A 51 5.71 -14.17 1.20
CA ILE A 51 5.53 -13.26 0.06
C ILE A 51 4.22 -12.47 0.23
N ALA A 52 3.12 -13.15 0.58
CA ALA A 52 1.85 -12.49 0.85
C ALA A 52 1.95 -11.47 1.99
N LEU A 53 2.61 -11.81 3.11
CA LEU A 53 2.80 -10.88 4.22
C LEU A 53 3.61 -9.65 3.83
N PHE A 54 4.59 -9.78 2.94
CA PHE A 54 5.39 -8.64 2.48
C PHE A 54 4.63 -7.73 1.52
N ALA A 55 3.70 -8.29 0.75
CA ALA A 55 2.82 -7.54 -0.15
C ALA A 55 1.65 -6.87 0.57
N LYS A 56 1.36 -7.28 1.81
CA LYS A 56 0.27 -6.73 2.62
C LYS A 56 0.63 -5.33 3.12
N ASP A 57 -0.36 -4.46 3.26
CA ASP A 57 -0.16 -3.14 3.86
C ASP A 57 0.50 -3.22 5.25
N GLY A 58 1.63 -2.51 5.40
CA GLY A 58 2.50 -2.56 6.58
C GLY A 58 3.39 -3.81 6.68
N GLY A 59 3.51 -4.57 5.59
CA GLY A 59 4.27 -5.80 5.47
C GLY A 59 5.75 -5.60 5.15
N GLU A 60 6.13 -4.40 4.71
CA GLU A 60 7.45 -4.05 4.20
C GLU A 60 8.50 -3.99 5.31
N TYR A 61 8.06 -3.85 6.56
CA TYR A 61 8.89 -3.74 7.74
C TYR A 61 8.31 -4.52 8.92
N CYS A 62 9.05 -4.58 10.02
CA CYS A 62 8.52 -5.04 11.30
C CYS A 62 7.27 -4.22 11.68
N SER A 63 6.20 -4.92 12.07
CA SER A 63 4.92 -4.31 12.45
C SER A 63 4.92 -3.55 13.78
N PHE A 64 6.02 -3.61 14.54
CA PHE A 64 6.15 -2.89 15.79
C PHE A 64 6.22 -1.37 15.54
N PRO A 65 5.48 -0.54 16.29
CA PRO A 65 5.43 0.91 16.08
C PRO A 65 6.80 1.57 15.99
N GLY A 66 7.10 2.20 14.85
CA GLY A 66 8.35 2.94 14.60
C GLY A 66 9.56 2.06 14.28
N CYS A 67 9.39 0.75 14.09
CA CYS A 67 10.49 -0.12 13.66
C CYS A 67 10.68 -0.04 12.14
N THR A 68 11.95 0.09 11.71
CA THR A 68 12.34 0.16 10.30
C THR A 68 13.08 -1.10 9.84
N GLN A 69 13.04 -2.20 10.61
CA GLN A 69 13.65 -3.46 10.19
C GLN A 69 12.92 -3.97 8.94
N PRO A 70 13.62 -4.18 7.80
CA PRO A 70 12.98 -4.59 6.56
C PRO A 70 12.40 -6.01 6.63
N ALA A 71 11.36 -6.27 5.86
CA ALA A 71 10.69 -7.55 5.68
C ALA A 71 11.63 -8.76 5.54
N ALA A 72 12.72 -8.62 4.78
CA ALA A 72 13.68 -9.70 4.57
C ALA A 72 14.40 -10.16 5.85
N HIS A 73 14.39 -9.34 6.90
CA HIS A 73 15.12 -9.55 8.15
C HIS A 73 14.20 -9.73 9.36
N VAL A 74 12.93 -10.04 9.13
CA VAL A 74 11.95 -10.31 10.19
C VAL A 74 11.56 -11.78 10.26
N GLU A 75 11.05 -12.16 11.42
CA GLU A 75 10.37 -13.42 11.65
C GLU A 75 8.86 -13.22 11.40
N ILE A 76 8.14 -14.32 11.15
CA ILE A 76 6.68 -14.28 11.05
C ILE A 76 6.10 -14.61 12.43
N HIS A 77 5.41 -13.63 13.00
CA HIS A 77 4.83 -13.65 14.33
C HIS A 77 3.34 -13.99 14.27
N HIS A 78 2.88 -14.89 15.14
CA HIS A 78 1.46 -15.19 15.34
C HIS A 78 0.80 -14.06 16.13
N ALA A 79 0.32 -13.05 15.42
CA ALA A 79 -0.22 -11.81 15.99
C ALA A 79 -1.51 -12.02 16.76
N THR A 80 -2.46 -12.79 16.24
CA THR A 80 -3.77 -12.98 16.89
C THR A 80 -3.67 -13.82 18.17
N LYS A 81 -2.82 -14.84 18.16
CA LYS A 81 -2.67 -15.79 19.27
C LYS A 81 -1.32 -16.50 19.17
N ASP A 82 -0.58 -16.57 20.27
CA ASP A 82 0.69 -17.32 20.31
C ASP A 82 0.50 -18.76 19.79
N HIS A 83 1.44 -19.23 18.96
CA HIS A 83 1.42 -20.62 18.46
C HIS A 83 1.41 -21.65 19.59
N ALA A 84 2.18 -21.41 20.66
CA ALA A 84 2.22 -22.24 21.86
C ALA A 84 0.85 -22.33 22.58
N LYS A 85 -0.02 -21.33 22.42
CA LYS A 85 -1.39 -21.31 22.94
C LYS A 85 -2.41 -21.77 21.88
N GLY A 86 -1.93 -22.37 20.80
CA GLY A 86 -2.74 -22.91 19.72
C GLY A 86 -3.14 -21.90 18.65
N GLY A 87 -2.39 -20.82 18.46
CA GLY A 87 -2.52 -19.93 17.31
C GLY A 87 -2.31 -20.67 15.98
N LEU A 88 -3.03 -20.23 14.95
CA LEU A 88 -2.96 -20.81 13.61
C LEU A 88 -1.99 -20.02 12.73
N THR A 89 -1.34 -20.72 11.82
CA THR A 89 -0.47 -20.13 10.79
C THR A 89 -1.32 -19.87 9.55
N ASN A 90 -2.24 -18.93 9.69
CA ASN A 90 -3.09 -18.44 8.61
C ASN A 90 -2.71 -16.99 8.29
N ILE A 91 -2.80 -16.58 7.03
CA ILE A 91 -2.31 -15.27 6.60
C ILE A 91 -2.91 -14.09 7.38
N GLY A 92 -4.19 -14.20 7.77
CA GLY A 92 -4.90 -13.20 8.57
C GLY A 92 -4.51 -13.18 10.06
N ASP A 93 -3.76 -14.17 10.54
CA ASP A 93 -3.32 -14.28 11.94
C ASP A 93 -1.85 -13.91 12.15
N LEU A 94 -1.13 -13.64 11.06
CA LEU A 94 0.32 -13.47 11.05
C LEU A 94 0.74 -12.02 10.78
N ALA A 95 1.90 -11.63 11.29
CA ALA A 95 2.50 -10.33 11.03
C ALA A 95 4.05 -10.41 11.03
N PRO A 96 4.74 -9.53 10.31
CA PRO A 96 6.19 -9.43 10.39
C PRO A 96 6.63 -8.84 11.75
N ALA A 97 7.60 -9.48 12.41
CA ALA A 97 8.24 -8.95 13.62
C ALA A 97 9.74 -9.30 13.64
N CYS A 98 10.62 -8.31 13.84
CA CYS A 98 12.04 -8.61 14.01
C CYS A 98 12.26 -9.40 15.31
N GLY A 99 13.35 -10.18 15.39
CA GLY A 99 13.58 -11.06 16.54
C GLY A 99 13.58 -10.32 17.89
N LYS A 100 14.00 -9.04 17.93
CA LYS A 100 13.91 -8.21 19.14
C LYS A 100 12.45 -8.03 19.58
N HIS A 101 11.57 -7.60 18.68
CA HIS A 101 10.16 -7.33 18.99
C HIS A 101 9.34 -8.60 19.16
N ASN A 102 9.65 -9.67 18.42
CA ASN A 102 8.98 -10.97 18.60
C ASN A 102 9.15 -11.50 20.03
N ARG A 103 10.34 -11.32 20.63
CA ARG A 103 10.62 -11.70 22.03
C ARG A 103 9.98 -10.79 23.08
N MET A 104 9.40 -9.65 22.69
CA MET A 104 8.70 -8.77 23.63
C MET A 104 7.26 -9.22 23.89
N VAL A 105 6.72 -10.14 23.09
CA VAL A 105 5.36 -10.63 23.24
C VAL A 105 5.24 -11.56 24.45
N GLY A 106 4.17 -11.41 25.21
CA GLY A 106 3.85 -12.24 26.36
C GLY A 106 2.77 -11.61 27.23
N ASP A 107 2.38 -12.28 28.31
CA ASP A 107 1.22 -11.90 29.12
C ASP A 107 1.58 -11.00 30.32
N LYS A 108 2.86 -10.84 30.65
CA LYS A 108 3.28 -10.13 31.86
C LYS A 108 3.24 -8.61 31.68
N PRO A 109 3.07 -7.83 32.76
CA PRO A 109 3.28 -6.38 32.73
C PRO A 109 4.64 -6.02 32.12
N GLY A 110 4.67 -5.00 31.26
CA GLY A 110 5.88 -4.58 30.54
C GLY A 110 6.17 -5.35 29.24
N GLN A 111 5.55 -6.52 29.02
CA GLN A 111 5.50 -7.20 27.73
C GLN A 111 4.42 -6.60 26.83
N PHE A 112 4.22 -7.18 25.65
CA PHE A 112 3.22 -6.73 24.68
C PHE A 112 2.23 -7.83 24.35
N THR A 113 0.96 -7.45 24.27
CA THR A 113 -0.08 -8.21 23.59
C THR A 113 -0.24 -7.68 22.17
N THR A 114 -0.40 -8.58 21.22
CA THR A 114 -0.59 -8.28 19.80
C THR A 114 -1.96 -8.77 19.31
N GLY A 115 -2.33 -8.34 18.12
CA GLY A 115 -3.48 -8.84 17.38
C GLY A 115 -3.65 -8.11 16.06
N ILE A 116 -4.69 -8.46 15.32
CA ILE A 116 -5.02 -7.82 14.04
C ILE A 116 -6.21 -6.89 14.23
N TYR A 117 -6.20 -5.72 13.59
CA TYR A 117 -7.39 -4.86 13.54
C TYR A 117 -8.43 -5.50 12.61
N GLY A 118 -9.66 -5.66 13.08
CA GLY A 118 -10.75 -6.19 12.26
C GLY A 118 -11.36 -5.15 11.32
N ASP A 119 -11.28 -3.87 11.70
CA ASP A 119 -11.97 -2.76 11.05
C ASP A 119 -11.18 -1.44 11.15
N GLY A 120 -11.72 -0.40 10.52
CA GLY A 120 -11.18 0.95 10.54
C GLY A 120 -9.98 1.16 9.62
N PRO A 121 -9.29 2.31 9.74
CA PRO A 121 -8.21 2.71 8.82
C PRO A 121 -6.97 1.81 8.89
N TRP A 122 -6.90 0.92 9.89
CA TRP A 122 -5.80 0.00 10.09
C TRP A 122 -6.24 -1.46 9.94
N ALA A 123 -7.43 -1.73 9.38
CA ALA A 123 -7.96 -3.08 9.20
C ALA A 123 -6.92 -4.00 8.54
N GLY A 124 -6.83 -5.23 9.04
CA GLY A 124 -5.83 -6.20 8.63
C GLY A 124 -4.44 -5.97 9.22
N ARG A 125 -4.09 -4.79 9.75
CA ARG A 125 -2.74 -4.52 10.29
C ARG A 125 -2.58 -5.02 11.73
N CYS A 126 -1.34 -5.35 12.08
CA CYS A 126 -1.00 -5.78 13.44
C CYS A 126 -0.97 -4.58 14.39
N TRP A 127 -1.72 -4.68 15.49
CA TRP A 127 -1.61 -3.78 16.62
C TRP A 127 -0.78 -4.40 17.74
N TRP A 128 -0.10 -3.53 18.47
CA TRP A 128 0.71 -3.81 19.64
C TRP A 128 0.17 -3.00 20.81
N ARG A 129 0.02 -3.64 21.97
CA ARG A 129 -0.38 -2.98 23.22
C ARG A 129 0.55 -3.42 24.33
N LYS A 130 1.22 -2.45 24.97
CA LYS A 130 2.03 -2.72 26.15
C LYS A 130 1.13 -3.15 27.30
N ASN A 131 1.44 -4.27 27.94
CA ASN A 131 0.66 -4.77 29.06
C ASN A 131 0.87 -3.87 30.28
N THR A 132 -0.23 -3.37 30.83
CA THR A 132 -0.23 -2.51 32.01
C THR A 132 -0.09 -3.36 33.29
N PRO A 133 0.50 -2.84 34.37
CA PRO A 133 0.49 -3.54 35.66
C PRO A 133 -0.91 -3.86 36.16
N VAL A 134 -1.00 -4.89 37.01
CA VAL A 134 -2.24 -5.24 37.71
C VAL A 134 -2.70 -4.04 38.54
N GLY A 135 -3.96 -3.62 38.38
CA GLY A 135 -4.54 -2.46 39.08
C GLY A 135 -4.46 -1.12 38.34
N ALA A 136 -3.93 -1.08 37.11
CA ALA A 136 -3.99 0.14 36.31
C ALA A 136 -5.43 0.50 35.90
N ALA A 137 -5.79 1.78 36.00
CA ALA A 137 -7.14 2.28 35.74
C ALA A 137 -7.59 2.07 34.28
N THR A 138 -6.67 2.18 33.32
CA THR A 138 -6.96 1.95 31.89
C THR A 138 -5.82 1.18 31.21
N PRO A 139 -6.13 0.32 30.22
CA PRO A 139 -5.11 -0.29 29.37
C PRO A 139 -4.32 0.73 28.57
N ASN A 140 -3.06 0.43 28.24
CA ASN A 140 -2.31 1.23 27.28
C ASN A 140 -2.98 1.21 25.90
N PRO A 141 -2.82 2.26 25.08
CA PRO A 141 -3.40 2.29 23.74
C PRO A 141 -2.78 1.25 22.82
N LYS A 142 -3.59 0.77 21.87
CA LYS A 142 -3.10 -0.01 20.72
C LYS A 142 -2.32 0.91 19.79
N ARG A 143 -1.21 0.41 19.24
CA ARG A 143 -0.40 1.12 18.25
C ARG A 143 -0.03 0.16 17.12
N THR A 144 0.08 0.67 15.91
CA THR A 144 0.60 -0.09 14.76
C THR A 144 1.78 0.67 14.15
N ASN A 145 2.59 0.01 13.33
CA ASN A 145 3.65 0.69 12.60
C ASN A 145 3.08 1.52 11.46
N ALA A 146 2.61 2.73 11.74
CA ALA A 146 2.33 3.71 10.70
C ALA A 146 3.65 4.36 10.27
N LEU A 147 4.34 3.76 9.29
CA LEU A 147 5.36 4.52 8.58
C LEU A 147 4.68 5.70 7.87
N PRO A 148 5.39 6.82 7.67
CA PRO A 148 4.84 7.94 6.93
C PRO A 148 4.37 7.44 5.57
N ASP A 149 3.07 7.59 5.29
CA ASP A 149 2.54 7.35 3.96
C ASP A 149 3.00 8.52 3.08
N VAL A 150 4.18 8.35 2.49
CA VAL A 150 4.79 9.38 1.63
C VAL A 150 3.89 9.64 0.42
N GLY A 151 3.15 8.64 -0.06
CA GLY A 151 2.21 8.79 -1.17
C GLY A 151 1.01 9.67 -0.80
N ALA A 152 0.39 9.41 0.35
CA ALA A 152 -0.67 10.26 0.88
C ALA A 152 -0.15 11.67 1.20
N THR A 153 1.01 11.77 1.87
CA THR A 153 1.64 13.06 2.20
C THR A 153 1.95 13.88 0.95
N TYR A 154 2.45 13.22 -0.11
CA TYR A 154 2.71 13.84 -1.41
C TYR A 154 1.42 14.27 -2.10
N THR A 155 0.39 13.42 -2.09
CA THR A 155 -0.92 13.73 -2.68
C THR A 155 -1.56 14.92 -1.98
N ASP A 156 -1.51 14.97 -0.65
CA ASP A 156 -1.98 16.09 0.16
C ASP A 156 -1.18 17.36 -0.13
N ALA A 157 0.15 17.25 -0.26
CA ALA A 157 1.00 18.38 -0.62
C ALA A 157 0.68 18.92 -2.01
N LEU A 158 0.51 18.03 -3.01
CA LEU A 158 0.09 18.41 -4.34
C LEU A 158 -1.30 19.06 -4.34
N ALA A 159 -2.25 18.53 -3.58
CA ALA A 159 -3.59 19.11 -3.48
C ALA A 159 -3.55 20.53 -2.90
N ARG A 160 -2.76 20.74 -1.84
CA ARG A 160 -2.54 22.08 -1.25
C ARG A 160 -1.89 23.04 -2.25
N ILE A 161 -0.77 22.65 -2.85
CA ILE A 161 -0.06 23.48 -3.84
C ILE A 161 -0.97 23.79 -5.04
N ARG A 162 -1.75 22.82 -5.51
CA ARG A 162 -2.71 23.03 -6.60
C ARG A 162 -3.78 24.04 -6.21
N ALA A 163 -4.30 24.00 -4.99
CA ALA A 163 -5.27 24.97 -4.50
C ALA A 163 -4.66 26.36 -4.31
N GLU A 164 -3.37 26.47 -3.99
CA GLU A 164 -2.64 27.75 -3.92
C GLU A 164 -2.38 28.35 -5.31
N LEU A 165 -1.99 27.53 -6.29
CA LEU A 165 -1.70 27.96 -7.66
C LEU A 165 -2.97 28.18 -8.50
N HIS A 166 -3.99 27.36 -8.27
CA HIS A 166 -5.30 27.44 -8.88
C HIS A 166 -6.34 27.52 -7.77
N PRO A 167 -6.43 28.68 -7.10
CA PRO A 167 -7.55 28.91 -6.20
C PRO A 167 -8.84 28.68 -6.98
N PRO A 168 -9.87 28.10 -6.35
CA PRO A 168 -11.17 28.02 -6.99
C PRO A 168 -11.52 29.42 -7.52
N PRO A 169 -12.08 29.52 -8.74
CA PRO A 169 -12.44 30.81 -9.30
C PRO A 169 -13.25 31.56 -8.24
N ASP A 170 -12.87 32.81 -8.00
CA ASP A 170 -13.66 33.70 -7.17
C ASP A 170 -15.12 33.58 -7.66
N PRO A 171 -16.11 33.37 -6.78
CA PRO A 171 -17.51 33.36 -7.19
C PRO A 171 -17.89 34.77 -7.68
N LEU A 172 -17.40 35.16 -8.85
CA LEU A 172 -17.76 36.41 -9.46
C LEU A 172 -19.09 36.22 -10.17
N GLN A 173 -19.98 37.13 -9.76
CA GLN A 173 -21.24 37.51 -10.34
C GLN A 173 -21.39 37.05 -11.79
N VAL A 174 -22.46 36.32 -12.03
CA VAL A 174 -22.96 35.98 -13.36
C VAL A 174 -23.17 37.29 -14.12
N ASP A 175 -22.21 37.67 -14.95
CA ASP A 175 -22.46 38.65 -16.00
C ASP A 175 -22.92 37.87 -17.23
N THR A 176 -24.22 37.95 -17.47
CA THR A 176 -24.85 37.42 -18.67
C THR A 176 -24.48 38.34 -19.83
N ASP A 177 -23.39 38.04 -20.52
CA ASP A 177 -23.24 38.54 -21.89
C ASP A 177 -23.04 37.39 -22.87
N THR A 178 -23.89 37.43 -23.88
CA THR A 178 -24.31 36.32 -24.72
C THR A 178 -23.87 36.67 -26.12
N ASP A 179 -22.59 36.52 -26.44
CA ASP A 179 -22.18 36.38 -27.84
C ASP A 179 -20.71 36.01 -27.93
N LEU A 180 -20.45 34.83 -28.48
CA LEU A 180 -19.65 34.65 -29.69
C LEU A 180 -19.58 33.15 -29.98
N ALA A 181 -20.36 32.75 -30.96
CA ALA A 181 -20.28 31.48 -31.64
C ALA A 181 -18.87 31.24 -32.23
N GLU A 182 -18.58 29.96 -32.46
CA GLU A 182 -17.47 29.43 -33.28
C GLU A 182 -16.06 29.53 -32.69
N ARG A 183 -15.73 28.61 -31.78
CA ARG A 183 -14.39 28.02 -31.74
C ARG A 183 -14.48 26.50 -31.62
N ASP A 184 -13.90 25.85 -32.63
CA ASP A 184 -13.72 24.41 -32.80
C ASP A 184 -13.17 23.75 -31.52
N ASP A 185 -14.02 23.00 -30.82
CA ASP A 185 -13.73 22.40 -29.51
C ASP A 185 -12.93 21.08 -29.63
N ARG A 186 -11.99 21.04 -30.57
CA ARG A 186 -11.09 19.89 -30.80
C ARG A 186 -9.79 19.96 -30.02
N SER A 187 -9.57 21.02 -29.22
CA SER A 187 -8.30 21.24 -28.51
C SER A 187 -8.37 21.12 -26.98
N LEU A 188 -9.49 20.70 -26.38
CA LEU A 188 -9.61 20.56 -24.91
C LEU A 188 -9.59 19.12 -24.37
N LEU A 189 -9.28 18.13 -25.21
CA LEU A 189 -8.97 16.77 -24.72
C LEU A 189 -7.50 16.70 -24.31
N LEU A 190 -7.16 17.23 -23.13
CA LEU A 190 -6.04 16.67 -22.39
C LEU A 190 -6.33 15.18 -22.15
N PRO A 191 -5.40 14.26 -22.44
CA PRO A 191 -5.60 12.83 -22.22
C PRO A 191 -5.56 12.58 -20.71
N THR A 192 -6.66 12.85 -20.01
CA THR A 192 -6.84 12.35 -18.65
C THR A 192 -7.02 10.84 -18.75
N ASN A 193 -6.08 10.08 -18.17
CA ASN A 193 -6.14 8.63 -18.00
C ASN A 193 -7.59 8.18 -17.75
N ARG A 194 -8.20 7.51 -18.74
CA ARG A 194 -9.53 6.93 -18.58
C ARG A 194 -9.39 5.69 -17.71
N ILE A 195 -9.64 5.83 -16.42
CA ILE A 195 -9.76 4.72 -15.49
C ILE A 195 -11.05 3.99 -15.83
N ARG A 196 -10.94 2.75 -16.31
CA ARG A 196 -12.11 1.87 -16.50
C ARG A 196 -12.21 0.97 -15.28
N ARG A 197 -13.32 1.09 -14.55
CA ARG A 197 -13.65 0.18 -13.45
C ARG A 197 -14.65 -0.84 -13.97
N SER A 198 -14.29 -2.11 -13.94
CA SER A 198 -15.18 -3.21 -14.31
C SER A 198 -15.31 -4.18 -13.15
N ARG A 199 -16.56 -4.53 -12.83
CA ARG A 199 -16.88 -5.50 -11.79
C ARG A 199 -16.79 -6.89 -12.39
N VAL A 200 -15.81 -7.69 -11.96
CA VAL A 200 -15.60 -9.03 -12.48
C VAL A 200 -16.07 -10.05 -11.45
N PRO A 201 -17.02 -10.95 -11.80
CA PRO A 201 -17.39 -12.05 -10.93
C PRO A 201 -16.27 -13.09 -10.93
N ILE A 202 -15.73 -13.40 -9.74
CA ILE A 202 -14.77 -14.49 -9.54
C ILE A 202 -15.28 -15.32 -8.36
N GLY A 203 -15.73 -16.54 -8.65
CA GLY A 203 -16.36 -17.42 -7.65
C GLY A 203 -17.70 -16.84 -7.15
N HIS A 204 -17.86 -16.75 -5.83
CA HIS A 204 -19.08 -16.24 -5.17
C HIS A 204 -19.01 -14.73 -4.84
N GLY A 205 -17.95 -14.03 -5.24
CA GLY A 205 -17.71 -12.61 -4.94
C GLY A 205 -17.56 -11.73 -6.19
N TYR A 206 -17.59 -10.42 -5.95
CA TYR A 206 -17.34 -9.38 -6.96
C TYR A 206 -16.12 -8.56 -6.56
N TYR A 207 -15.19 -8.40 -7.49
CA TYR A 207 -14.02 -7.56 -7.30
C TYR A 207 -14.05 -6.37 -8.25
N ASP A 208 -13.56 -5.23 -7.78
CA ASP A 208 -13.36 -4.04 -8.60
C ASP A 208 -12.01 -4.16 -9.32
N LEU A 209 -12.07 -4.45 -10.62
CA LEU A 209 -10.90 -4.45 -11.48
C LEU A 209 -10.71 -3.04 -12.02
N VAL A 210 -9.57 -2.43 -11.67
CA VAL A 210 -9.21 -1.07 -12.09
C VAL A 210 -8.23 -1.20 -13.26
N GLU A 211 -8.73 -1.04 -14.48
CA GLU A 211 -7.89 -0.90 -15.67
C GLU A 211 -7.48 0.58 -15.80
N ILE A 212 -6.19 0.83 -15.66
CA ILE A 212 -5.58 2.10 -16.07
C ILE A 212 -5.31 1.96 -17.56
N LEU A 213 -6.21 2.50 -18.39
CA LEU A 213 -5.99 2.57 -19.83
C LEU A 213 -4.93 3.65 -20.07
N THR A 214 -3.67 3.24 -20.12
CA THR A 214 -2.64 4.05 -20.79
C THR A 214 -3.04 4.16 -22.26
N PRO A 215 -3.03 5.34 -22.87
CA PRO A 215 -3.29 5.42 -24.31
C PRO A 215 -2.28 4.54 -25.04
N ASP A 216 -2.79 3.77 -26.01
CA ASP A 216 -1.98 2.99 -26.95
C ASP A 216 -0.89 3.90 -27.53
N PRO A 217 0.39 3.50 -27.55
CA PRO A 217 1.46 4.33 -28.10
C PRO A 217 1.24 4.48 -29.61
N SER A 218 0.52 5.54 -29.99
CA SER A 218 0.53 6.00 -31.37
C SER A 218 1.91 6.62 -31.63
N PRO A 219 2.66 6.14 -32.63
CA PRO A 219 4.01 6.60 -32.93
C PRO A 219 4.09 8.09 -33.33
N ASP A 220 2.94 8.76 -33.49
CA ASP A 220 2.84 10.16 -33.90
C ASP A 220 2.37 11.10 -32.77
N SER A 221 2.38 10.65 -31.51
CA SER A 221 1.95 11.48 -30.37
C SER A 221 2.94 12.64 -30.12
N PRO A 222 2.50 13.91 -30.21
CA PRO A 222 3.36 15.08 -29.97
C PRO A 222 3.98 15.09 -28.56
N ILE A 223 3.31 14.44 -27.60
CA ILE A 223 3.76 14.32 -26.21
C ILE A 223 4.99 13.41 -26.11
N GLU A 224 5.05 12.32 -26.87
CA GLU A 224 6.20 11.41 -26.87
C GLU A 224 7.41 12.03 -27.58
N THR A 225 7.21 12.78 -28.67
CA THR A 225 8.28 13.54 -29.32
C THR A 225 8.87 14.61 -28.39
N GLN A 226 8.02 15.27 -27.59
CA GLN A 226 8.47 16.29 -26.63
C GLN A 226 9.17 15.67 -25.40
N LEU A 227 8.75 14.48 -24.96
CA LEU A 227 9.43 13.68 -23.94
C LEU A 227 10.78 13.13 -24.43
N ALA A 228 10.87 12.67 -25.68
CA ALA A 228 12.11 12.22 -26.30
C ALA A 228 13.13 13.37 -26.43
N HIS A 229 12.67 14.58 -26.76
CA HIS A 229 13.52 15.78 -26.76
C HIS A 229 14.02 16.16 -25.35
N LEU A 230 13.17 16.07 -24.33
CA LEU A 230 13.56 16.35 -22.94
C LEU A 230 14.53 15.31 -22.36
N LEU A 231 14.53 14.09 -22.90
CA LEU A 231 15.40 12.99 -22.46
C LEU A 231 16.66 12.83 -23.34
N GLY A 232 16.69 13.47 -24.52
CA GLY A 232 17.81 13.42 -25.48
C GLY A 232 18.91 14.45 -25.27
N ASP A 233 18.65 15.56 -24.56
CA ASP A 233 19.64 16.64 -24.35
C ASP A 233 20.56 16.40 -23.15
N ARG A 234 21.18 15.22 -23.11
CA ARG A 234 22.40 15.00 -22.31
C ARG A 234 23.47 14.33 -23.16
N GLY A 235 24.24 15.18 -23.82
CA GLY A 235 25.62 14.86 -24.21
C GLY A 235 26.43 16.15 -24.33
N PRO A 236 27.77 16.06 -24.37
CA PRO A 236 28.61 14.88 -24.14
C PRO A 236 29.03 14.68 -22.68
#